data_AF-A0A5E7HJW8-F1
#
_entry.id   AF-A0A5E7HJW8-F1
#
_cell.length_a   1.000
_cell.length_b   1.000
_cell.length_c   1.000
_cell.angle_alpha   90.00
_cell.angle_beta   90.00
_cell.angle_gamma   90.00
#
_symmetry.space_group_name_H-M   'P 1'
#
loop_
_entity.id
_entity.type
_entity.pdbx_description
1 polymer ?
#
loop_
_entity_poly.entity_id
_entity_poly.type
_entity_poly.pdbx_seq_one_letter_code
_entity_poly.pdbx_strand_id
1 'polypeptide(L)'
;MAVPFRPFPIFPPYDRWHPNASEEFPENHSVRRRLEALGVDCLPFTSVWYCTSFLETAAHSWSSGQAESRYGLTSRVCEKMLNWSFLNGICLLDWDHDNFSKFLIFLKQPPNAWCSESPHTRYMSTPITSYRDWELNDKWRPFYRFIDNAQVGIQGRRDMQRSAQIAREFFAFYISKTGIAKANCAALVPADFINEAPLNRPSKVHSPSELNWAFTQVMKSPTQVLRSEQVLLYMAIARFTVIHVGQVRYLNQFFKGLNGNWMFQSGQLGAATIELSPEFSDYLERYFIYYGISLNGNIPAVPLFPTNDGMFGYSLDAIRRHMNDVAGMLAEKASKDDDPQIRLLEMSLKRISFASIRRSSEYDSIFRRRNSRRS
;
A
#
# COMPACT_ATOMS: atom_id res chain seq x y z
N MET A 1 -41.48 -0.22 -0.58
CA MET A 1 -40.33 -1.09 -0.26
C MET A 1 -39.17 -0.18 0.13
N ALA A 2 -38.54 -0.40 1.29
CA ALA A 2 -37.37 0.40 1.69
C ALA A 2 -36.22 0.16 0.71
N VAL A 3 -35.55 1.24 0.29
CA VAL A 3 -34.38 1.14 -0.59
C VAL A 3 -33.27 0.38 0.18
N PRO A 4 -32.68 -0.68 -0.39
CA PRO A 4 -31.64 -1.44 0.30
C PRO A 4 -30.44 -0.56 0.59
N PHE A 5 -29.87 -0.68 1.79
CA PHE A 5 -28.69 0.07 2.20
C PHE A 5 -27.55 -0.17 1.20
N ARG A 6 -26.98 0.92 0.69
CA ARG A 6 -25.83 0.91 -0.22
C ARG A 6 -24.63 1.52 0.49
N PRO A 7 -23.50 0.81 0.62
CA PRO A 7 -22.32 1.37 1.25
C PRO A 7 -21.81 2.57 0.44
N PHE A 8 -21.28 3.57 1.13
CA PHE A 8 -20.76 4.79 0.53
C PHE A 8 -19.45 5.22 1.18
N PRO A 9 -18.57 5.92 0.45
CA PRO A 9 -17.32 6.41 1.02
C PRO A 9 -17.62 7.56 1.98
N ILE A 10 -16.84 7.64 3.06
CA ILE A 10 -17.09 8.58 4.16
C ILE A 10 -15.96 9.59 4.28
N PHE A 11 -14.70 9.15 4.16
CA PHE A 11 -13.55 10.00 4.42
C PHE A 11 -12.99 10.63 3.13
N PRO A 12 -12.45 11.86 3.19
CA PRO A 12 -11.82 12.51 2.05
C PRO A 12 -10.62 11.70 1.50
N PRO A 13 -10.26 11.91 0.22
CA PRO A 13 -8.91 11.63 -0.28
C PRO A 13 -7.83 12.24 0.61
N TYR A 14 -6.63 11.64 0.67
CA TYR A 14 -5.56 12.10 1.57
C TYR A 14 -5.12 13.54 1.29
N ASP A 15 -5.03 13.92 0.01
CA ASP A 15 -4.70 15.28 -0.44
C ASP A 15 -5.76 16.33 -0.07
N ARG A 16 -6.96 15.88 0.32
CA ARG A 16 -8.08 16.71 0.79
C ARG A 16 -8.39 16.51 2.27
N TRP A 17 -7.61 15.68 2.95
CA TRP A 17 -7.81 15.41 4.36
C TRP A 17 -7.08 16.47 5.18
N HIS A 18 -7.84 17.43 5.69
CA HIS A 18 -7.33 18.50 6.51
C HIS A 18 -7.89 18.36 7.94
N PRO A 19 -7.11 17.77 8.86
CA PRO A 19 -7.54 17.63 10.24
C PRO A 19 -7.78 19.02 10.85
N ASN A 20 -8.95 19.23 11.48
CA ASN A 20 -9.40 20.49 12.08
C ASN A 20 -9.73 21.67 11.14
N ALA A 21 -9.87 21.48 9.81
CA ALA A 21 -10.00 22.62 8.88
C ALA A 21 -11.44 23.08 8.56
N SER A 22 -12.48 22.31 8.92
CA SER A 22 -13.86 22.63 8.54
C SER A 22 -14.75 22.83 9.77
N GLU A 23 -15.45 23.97 9.84
CA GLU A 23 -16.54 24.22 10.79
C GLU A 23 -17.73 23.27 10.55
N GLU A 24 -17.80 22.70 9.36
CA GLU A 24 -18.87 21.86 8.87
C GLU A 24 -18.42 20.40 8.75
N PHE A 25 -18.99 19.51 9.57
CA PHE A 25 -18.58 18.10 9.65
C PHE A 25 -19.72 17.12 9.31
N PRO A 26 -19.49 16.13 8.42
CA PRO A 26 -18.38 16.07 7.46
C PRO A 26 -18.52 17.17 6.39
N GLU A 27 -17.39 17.58 5.79
CA GLU A 27 -17.33 18.67 4.82
C GLU A 27 -18.18 18.39 3.56
N ASN A 28 -18.07 17.19 3.00
CA ASN A 28 -18.74 16.83 1.75
C ASN A 28 -20.26 16.70 1.91
N HIS A 29 -21.01 17.46 1.12
CA HIS A 29 -22.48 17.53 1.20
C HIS A 29 -23.16 16.21 0.84
N SER A 30 -22.64 15.48 -0.15
CA SER A 30 -23.21 14.18 -0.54
C SER A 30 -22.98 13.11 0.54
N VAL A 31 -21.85 13.13 1.25
CA VAL A 31 -21.64 12.28 2.45
C VAL A 31 -22.62 12.67 3.55
N ARG A 32 -22.76 13.98 3.86
CA ARG A 32 -23.67 14.46 4.90
C ARG A 32 -25.10 14.01 4.66
N ARG A 33 -25.63 14.21 3.45
CA ARG A 33 -26.97 13.77 3.04
C ARG A 33 -27.18 12.26 3.25
N ARG A 34 -26.15 11.45 2.98
CA ARG A 34 -26.20 9.99 3.21
C ARG A 34 -26.23 9.64 4.69
N LEU A 35 -25.56 10.40 5.56
CA LEU A 35 -25.58 10.20 7.01
C LEU A 35 -26.92 10.64 7.62
N GLU A 36 -27.50 11.75 7.15
CA GLU A 36 -28.82 12.25 7.58
C GLU A 36 -29.95 11.26 7.25
N ALA A 37 -29.80 10.48 6.18
CA ALA A 37 -30.77 9.46 5.78
C ALA A 37 -30.71 8.17 6.61
N LEU A 38 -29.77 8.04 7.55
CA LEU A 38 -29.62 6.86 8.41
C LEU A 38 -30.48 6.97 9.67
N GLY A 39 -30.78 5.82 10.28
CA GLY A 39 -31.50 5.76 11.55
C GLY A 39 -30.72 6.45 12.67
N VAL A 40 -31.45 7.17 13.54
CA VAL A 40 -30.87 7.93 14.66
C VAL A 40 -30.10 7.02 15.63
N ASP A 41 -30.56 5.77 15.78
CA ASP A 41 -29.95 4.76 16.67
C ASP A 41 -28.50 4.39 16.27
N CYS A 42 -28.12 4.62 15.02
CA CYS A 42 -26.74 4.40 14.55
C CYS A 42 -25.76 5.49 15.00
N LEU A 43 -26.27 6.62 15.50
CA LEU A 43 -25.51 7.84 15.81
C LEU A 43 -24.46 8.15 14.72
N PRO A 44 -24.89 8.33 13.45
CA PRO A 44 -23.98 8.30 12.30
C PRO A 44 -22.91 9.38 12.36
N PHE A 45 -23.28 10.62 12.71
CA PHE A 45 -22.34 11.73 12.86
C PHE A 45 -21.33 11.49 13.98
N THR A 46 -21.79 11.02 15.14
CA THR A 46 -20.92 10.71 16.30
C THR A 46 -19.94 9.58 15.97
N SER A 47 -20.42 8.51 15.36
CA SER A 47 -19.58 7.38 14.93
C SER A 47 -18.52 7.83 13.92
N VAL A 48 -18.90 8.63 12.92
CA VAL A 48 -17.96 9.17 11.92
C VAL A 48 -16.96 10.12 12.57
N TRP A 49 -17.39 10.95 13.53
CA TRP A 49 -16.51 11.86 14.27
C TRP A 49 -15.40 11.12 15.01
N TYR A 50 -15.73 10.07 15.77
CA TYR A 50 -14.70 9.29 16.47
C TYR A 50 -13.73 8.59 15.52
N CYS A 51 -14.19 8.12 14.35
CA CYS A 51 -13.28 7.58 13.34
C CYS A 51 -12.37 8.67 12.76
N THR A 52 -12.87 9.89 12.53
CA THR A 52 -12.04 11.02 12.11
C THR A 52 -11.00 11.35 13.16
N SER A 53 -11.39 11.53 14.42
CA SER A 53 -10.44 11.81 15.52
C SER A 53 -9.42 10.68 15.73
N PHE A 54 -9.82 9.43 15.48
CA PHE A 54 -8.89 8.30 15.47
C PHE A 54 -7.87 8.42 14.35
N LEU A 55 -8.29 8.74 13.12
CA LEU A 55 -7.38 8.95 11.98
C LEU A 55 -6.39 10.09 12.27
N GLU A 56 -6.87 11.19 12.84
CA GLU A 56 -6.04 12.34 13.24
C GLU A 56 -4.99 11.93 14.29
N THR A 57 -5.42 11.22 15.31
CA THR A 57 -4.53 10.73 16.37
C THR A 57 -3.50 9.76 15.79
N ALA A 58 -3.93 8.81 14.97
CA ALA A 58 -3.06 7.82 14.34
C ALA A 58 -2.02 8.46 13.41
N ALA A 59 -2.36 9.55 12.71
CA ALA A 59 -1.47 10.23 11.78
C ALA A 59 -0.19 10.77 12.41
N HIS A 60 -0.20 11.14 13.69
CA HIS A 60 1.00 11.55 14.42
C HIS A 60 2.09 10.47 14.45
N SER A 61 1.72 9.20 14.32
CA SER A 61 2.65 8.07 14.28
C SER A 61 3.14 7.71 12.88
N TRP A 62 2.56 8.30 11.83
CA TRP A 62 2.89 7.95 10.46
C TRP A 62 4.08 8.75 9.95
N SER A 63 5.14 8.06 9.53
CA SER A 63 6.24 8.71 8.81
C SER A 63 5.72 9.35 7.52
N SER A 64 6.22 10.54 7.17
CA SER A 64 5.80 11.31 5.98
C SER A 64 5.79 10.48 4.67
N GLY A 65 6.78 9.60 4.49
CA GLY A 65 6.89 8.73 3.31
C GLY A 65 5.87 7.58 3.22
N GLN A 66 5.05 7.35 4.25
CA GLN A 66 4.01 6.31 4.30
C GLN A 66 2.63 6.86 4.66
N ALA A 67 2.50 8.17 4.90
CA ALA A 67 1.30 8.75 5.47
C ALA A 67 0.08 8.55 4.56
N GLU A 68 0.22 8.75 3.24
CA GLU A 68 -0.85 8.52 2.26
C GLU A 68 -1.32 7.05 2.28
N SER A 69 -0.38 6.09 2.21
CA SER A 69 -0.72 4.66 2.26
C SER A 69 -1.35 4.24 3.60
N ARG A 70 -0.85 4.75 4.73
CA ARG A 70 -1.38 4.45 6.07
C ARG A 70 -2.77 5.04 6.27
N TYR A 71 -2.98 6.28 5.84
CA TYR A 71 -4.30 6.91 5.81
C TYR A 71 -5.27 6.11 4.96
N GLY A 72 -4.90 5.76 3.72
CA GLY A 72 -5.75 5.00 2.82
C GLY A 72 -6.12 3.61 3.36
N LEU A 73 -5.21 2.94 4.07
CA LEU A 73 -5.50 1.68 4.73
C LEU A 73 -6.44 1.86 5.91
N THR A 74 -6.13 2.79 6.82
CA THR A 74 -6.86 3.00 8.08
C THR A 74 -8.27 3.51 7.83
N SER A 75 -8.43 4.50 6.94
CA SER A 75 -9.73 5.07 6.57
C SER A 75 -10.65 4.04 5.92
N ARG A 76 -10.13 3.14 5.07
CA ARG A 76 -10.92 2.05 4.46
C ARG A 76 -11.44 1.05 5.49
N VAL A 77 -10.68 0.75 6.55
CA VAL A 77 -11.17 -0.13 7.62
C VAL A 77 -12.25 0.58 8.43
N CYS A 78 -12.04 1.86 8.76
CA CYS A 78 -13.07 2.68 9.42
C CYS A 78 -14.35 2.75 8.57
N GLU A 79 -14.24 2.96 7.26
CA GLU A 79 -15.40 2.95 6.33
C GLU A 79 -16.15 1.63 6.36
N LYS A 80 -15.43 0.50 6.41
CA LYS A 80 -16.06 -0.84 6.53
C LYS A 80 -16.80 -0.99 7.85
N MET A 81 -16.18 -0.59 8.96
CA MET A 81 -16.80 -0.65 10.29
C MET A 81 -18.06 0.23 10.35
N LEU A 82 -17.96 1.49 9.89
CA LEU A 82 -19.08 2.43 9.87
C LEU A 82 -20.23 1.93 8.99
N ASN A 83 -19.97 1.62 7.72
CA ASN A 83 -21.02 1.17 6.84
C ASN A 83 -21.64 -0.16 7.33
N TRP A 84 -20.85 -1.07 7.92
CA TRP A 84 -21.40 -2.32 8.46
C TRP A 84 -22.30 -2.04 9.67
N SER A 85 -21.92 -1.10 10.54
CA SER A 85 -22.75 -0.65 11.66
C SER A 85 -24.08 -0.08 11.15
N PHE A 86 -24.01 0.80 10.16
CA PHE A 86 -25.19 1.45 9.56
C PHE A 86 -26.13 0.45 8.86
N LEU A 87 -25.57 -0.57 8.19
CA LEU A 87 -26.36 -1.65 7.60
C LEU A 87 -27.16 -2.42 8.67
N ASN A 88 -26.59 -2.62 9.85
CA ASN A 88 -27.20 -3.38 10.93
C ASN A 88 -28.02 -2.51 11.91
N GLY A 89 -28.12 -1.20 11.66
CA GLY A 89 -28.88 -0.30 12.54
C GLY A 89 -28.22 -0.05 13.91
N ILE A 90 -26.92 -0.33 14.06
CA ILE A 90 -26.20 -0.24 15.33
C ILE A 90 -25.23 0.93 15.35
N CYS A 91 -25.03 1.54 16.51
CA CYS A 91 -23.94 2.49 16.70
C CYS A 91 -22.59 1.77 16.73
N LEU A 92 -21.59 2.32 16.03
CA LEU A 92 -20.23 1.75 16.01
C LEU A 92 -19.63 1.67 17.43
N LEU A 93 -19.93 2.66 18.25
CA LEU A 93 -19.37 2.81 19.59
C LEU A 93 -19.95 1.78 20.59
N ASP A 94 -21.14 1.27 20.27
CA ASP A 94 -21.85 0.29 21.08
C ASP A 94 -21.46 -1.16 20.79
N TRP A 95 -20.58 -1.41 19.81
CA TRP A 95 -20.12 -2.75 19.50
C TRP A 95 -19.60 -3.50 20.73
N ASP A 96 -20.05 -4.73 20.86
CA ASP A 96 -19.52 -5.74 21.77
C ASP A 96 -18.72 -6.80 20.99
N HIS A 97 -18.27 -7.84 21.68
CA HIS A 97 -17.49 -8.92 21.07
C HIS A 97 -18.27 -9.69 20.01
N ASP A 98 -19.59 -9.84 20.16
CA ASP A 98 -20.45 -10.52 19.18
C ASP A 98 -20.55 -9.70 17.88
N ASN A 99 -20.78 -8.40 17.99
CA ASN A 99 -20.76 -7.47 16.85
C ASN A 99 -19.42 -7.52 16.12
N PHE A 100 -18.31 -7.46 16.86
CA PHE A 100 -16.97 -7.57 16.27
C PHE A 100 -16.77 -8.90 15.54
N SER A 101 -17.21 -10.02 16.13
CA SER A 101 -17.13 -11.35 15.51
C SER A 101 -17.95 -11.44 14.22
N LYS A 102 -19.18 -10.91 14.21
CA LYS A 102 -20.03 -10.83 13.02
C LYS A 102 -19.43 -9.93 11.95
N PHE A 103 -18.79 -8.82 12.34
CA PHE A 103 -18.06 -7.96 11.43
C PHE A 103 -16.89 -8.70 10.77
N LEU A 104 -16.12 -9.48 11.52
CA LEU A 104 -15.05 -10.30 10.95
C LEU A 104 -15.61 -11.29 9.91
N ILE A 105 -16.69 -12.03 10.23
CA ILE A 105 -17.36 -12.93 9.29
C ILE A 105 -17.75 -12.20 8.01
N PHE A 106 -18.32 -11.00 8.15
CA PHE A 106 -18.66 -10.13 7.03
C PHE A 106 -17.44 -9.74 6.19
N LEU A 107 -16.28 -9.44 6.80
CA LEU A 107 -15.06 -9.13 6.04
C LEU A 107 -14.54 -10.33 5.22
N LYS A 108 -14.70 -11.56 5.73
CA LYS A 108 -14.32 -12.80 5.05
C LYS A 108 -15.23 -13.09 3.86
N GLN A 109 -16.54 -12.85 4.01
CA GLN A 109 -17.54 -13.11 2.96
C GLN A 109 -18.51 -11.93 2.81
N PRO A 110 -18.05 -10.79 2.27
CA PRO A 110 -18.91 -9.62 2.10
C PRO A 110 -20.00 -9.91 1.06
N PRO A 111 -21.24 -9.41 1.19
CA PRO A 111 -22.28 -9.61 0.18
C PRO A 111 -21.89 -9.06 -1.20
N ASN A 112 -22.48 -9.60 -2.28
CA ASN A 112 -22.20 -9.16 -3.66
C ASN A 112 -22.43 -7.65 -3.85
N ALA A 113 -23.49 -7.11 -3.24
CA ALA A 113 -23.81 -5.68 -3.30
C ALA A 113 -22.73 -4.77 -2.69
N TRP A 114 -21.78 -5.33 -1.94
CA TRP A 114 -20.66 -4.63 -1.31
C TRP A 114 -19.34 -4.80 -2.07
N CYS A 115 -19.37 -5.48 -3.21
CA CYS A 115 -18.20 -5.82 -3.99
C CYS A 115 -18.27 -5.22 -5.40
N SER A 116 -17.15 -4.74 -5.92
CA SER A 116 -17.00 -4.36 -7.32
C SER A 116 -16.02 -5.28 -8.05
N GLU A 117 -16.24 -5.48 -9.35
CA GLU A 117 -15.36 -6.25 -10.24
C GLU A 117 -14.13 -5.47 -10.69
N SER A 118 -14.17 -4.14 -10.54
CA SER A 118 -13.11 -3.19 -10.86
C SER A 118 -12.87 -2.23 -9.69
N PRO A 119 -11.62 -1.78 -9.44
CA PRO A 119 -11.38 -0.69 -8.51
C PRO A 119 -12.03 0.60 -9.07
N HIS A 120 -12.77 1.30 -8.22
CA HIS A 120 -13.35 2.60 -8.56
C HIS A 120 -12.87 3.65 -7.57
N THR A 121 -12.75 4.90 -8.02
CA THR A 121 -12.49 6.04 -7.13
C THR A 121 -13.66 6.22 -6.16
N ARG A 122 -13.41 6.75 -4.96
CA ARG A 122 -14.46 7.03 -3.97
C ARG A 122 -15.41 8.13 -4.45
N TYR A 123 -14.84 9.17 -5.03
CA TYR A 123 -15.55 10.38 -5.44
C TYR A 123 -15.32 10.64 -6.92
N MET A 124 -16.27 11.34 -7.54
CA MET A 124 -16.18 11.84 -8.91
C MET A 124 -15.54 13.23 -8.86
N SER A 125 -14.20 13.27 -8.91
CA SER A 125 -13.43 14.52 -8.93
C SER A 125 -13.63 15.25 -10.25
N THR A 126 -13.98 16.54 -10.21
CA THR A 126 -13.85 17.43 -11.37
C THR A 126 -12.88 18.58 -11.04
N PRO A 127 -12.01 19.01 -11.98
CA PRO A 127 -10.93 19.96 -11.69
C PRO A 127 -11.37 21.32 -11.11
N ILE A 128 -12.64 21.68 -11.31
CA ILE A 128 -13.18 23.02 -11.03
C ILE A 128 -14.04 23.00 -9.74
N THR A 129 -14.39 21.84 -9.20
CA THR A 129 -15.26 21.73 -8.02
C THR A 129 -14.45 21.48 -6.75
N SER A 130 -14.85 22.15 -5.67
CA SER A 130 -14.31 21.87 -4.34
C SER A 130 -14.71 20.46 -3.89
N TYR A 131 -13.87 19.84 -3.04
CA TYR A 131 -14.18 18.52 -2.46
C TYR A 131 -15.55 18.49 -1.77
N ARG A 132 -15.96 19.62 -1.18
CA ARG A 132 -17.28 19.83 -0.57
C ARG A 132 -18.45 19.41 -1.47
N ASP A 133 -18.31 19.64 -2.78
CA ASP A 133 -19.35 19.45 -3.79
C ASP A 133 -19.11 18.20 -4.66
N TRP A 134 -18.09 17.39 -4.35
CA TRP A 134 -17.82 16.18 -5.11
C TRP A 134 -18.91 15.14 -4.91
N GLU A 135 -19.42 14.60 -6.01
CA GLU A 135 -20.39 13.53 -5.97
C GLU A 135 -19.75 12.19 -5.59
N LEU A 136 -20.54 11.35 -4.91
CA LEU A 136 -20.14 9.99 -4.58
C LEU A 136 -20.10 9.16 -5.86
N ASN A 137 -19.04 8.36 -6.03
CA ASN A 137 -19.01 7.44 -7.15
C ASN A 137 -19.94 6.24 -6.85
N ASP A 138 -21.08 6.17 -7.53
CA ASP A 138 -22.03 5.09 -7.34
C ASP A 138 -21.45 3.70 -7.61
N LYS A 139 -20.43 3.58 -8.46
CA LYS A 139 -19.78 2.29 -8.75
C LYS A 139 -18.82 1.86 -7.64
N TRP A 140 -18.46 2.78 -6.72
CA TRP A 140 -17.55 2.47 -5.63
C TRP A 140 -18.10 1.43 -4.68
N ARG A 141 -17.24 0.50 -4.28
CA ARG A 141 -17.52 -0.51 -3.27
C ARG A 141 -16.30 -0.70 -2.36
N PRO A 142 -16.50 -0.97 -1.06
CA PRO A 142 -15.40 -1.14 -0.11
C PRO A 142 -14.63 -2.45 -0.29
N PHE A 143 -15.18 -3.41 -1.04
CA PHE A 143 -14.51 -4.65 -1.41
C PHE A 143 -14.34 -4.75 -2.92
N TYR A 144 -13.21 -5.31 -3.31
CA TYR A 144 -12.90 -5.65 -4.69
C TYR A 144 -12.90 -7.16 -4.84
N ARG A 145 -13.68 -7.70 -5.78
CA ARG A 145 -13.69 -9.11 -6.13
C ARG A 145 -13.21 -9.28 -7.56
N PHE A 146 -12.06 -9.92 -7.73
CA PHE A 146 -11.67 -10.42 -9.04
C PHE A 146 -12.44 -11.72 -9.30
N ILE A 147 -13.34 -11.72 -10.29
CA ILE A 147 -14.00 -12.93 -10.77
C ILE A 147 -13.04 -13.56 -11.78
N ASP A 148 -12.13 -14.40 -11.29
CA ASP A 148 -11.44 -15.37 -12.14
C ASP A 148 -12.01 -16.74 -11.83
N ASN A 149 -12.37 -17.49 -12.87
CA ASN A 149 -13.25 -18.67 -12.91
C ASN A 149 -12.96 -19.81 -11.90
N ALA A 150 -13.08 -19.59 -10.59
CA ALA A 150 -13.43 -20.58 -9.54
C ALA A 150 -13.26 -20.06 -8.10
N GLN A 151 -12.62 -18.92 -7.85
CA GLN A 151 -12.40 -18.46 -6.47
C GLN A 151 -12.58 -16.95 -6.33
N VAL A 152 -13.67 -16.58 -5.65
CA VAL A 152 -13.91 -15.24 -5.13
C VAL A 152 -12.66 -14.78 -4.37
N GLY A 153 -12.09 -13.64 -4.75
CA GLY A 153 -11.00 -13.01 -3.99
C GLY A 153 -11.47 -12.63 -2.59
N ILE A 154 -11.42 -13.58 -1.65
CA ILE A 154 -11.58 -13.36 -0.21
C ILE A 154 -10.41 -12.48 0.25
N GLN A 155 -10.64 -11.59 1.22
CA GLN A 155 -9.54 -10.87 1.87
C GLN A 155 -8.51 -11.88 2.37
N GLY A 156 -7.26 -11.75 1.93
CA GLY A 156 -6.22 -12.65 2.37
C GLY A 156 -5.97 -12.50 3.88
N ARG A 157 -5.43 -13.55 4.51
CA ARG A 157 -5.09 -13.57 5.95
C ARG A 157 -4.45 -12.27 6.47
N ARG A 158 -3.52 -11.69 5.70
CA ARG A 158 -2.83 -10.45 6.12
C ARG A 158 -3.77 -9.24 6.16
N ASP A 159 -4.71 -9.16 5.22
CA ASP A 159 -5.64 -8.03 5.14
C ASP A 159 -6.71 -8.14 6.25
N MET A 160 -7.11 -9.37 6.58
CA MET A 160 -7.93 -9.66 7.76
C MET A 160 -7.21 -9.28 9.06
N GLN A 161 -5.96 -9.71 9.25
CA GLN A 161 -5.16 -9.36 10.43
C GLN A 161 -5.00 -7.84 10.58
N ARG A 162 -4.75 -7.13 9.47
CA ARG A 162 -4.65 -5.66 9.48
C ARG A 162 -5.98 -5.00 9.83
N SER A 163 -7.09 -5.48 9.26
CA SER A 163 -8.42 -4.93 9.56
C SER A 163 -8.79 -5.13 11.03
N ALA A 164 -8.53 -6.32 11.57
CA ALA A 164 -8.74 -6.62 12.98
C ALA A 164 -7.84 -5.78 13.89
N GLN A 165 -6.57 -5.59 13.50
CA GLN A 165 -5.64 -4.72 14.23
C GLN A 165 -6.11 -3.26 14.29
N ILE A 166 -6.55 -2.71 13.15
CA ILE A 166 -7.04 -1.33 13.08
C ILE A 166 -8.34 -1.18 13.89
N ALA A 167 -9.25 -2.15 13.84
CA ALA A 167 -10.44 -2.15 14.68
C ALA A 167 -10.07 -2.16 16.18
N ARG A 168 -9.11 -3.00 16.57
CA ARG A 168 -8.58 -3.05 17.95
C ARG A 168 -8.00 -1.71 18.39
N GLU A 169 -7.20 -1.07 17.55
CA GLU A 169 -6.62 0.25 17.80
C GLU A 169 -7.71 1.34 17.91
N PHE A 170 -8.72 1.31 17.05
CA PHE A 170 -9.85 2.24 17.11
C PHE A 170 -10.61 2.13 18.43
N PHE A 171 -10.97 0.92 18.87
CA PHE A 171 -11.70 0.74 20.12
C PHE A 171 -10.83 1.07 21.35
N ALA A 172 -9.53 0.78 21.30
CA ALA A 172 -8.59 1.22 22.34
C ALA A 172 -8.51 2.75 22.43
N PHE A 173 -8.44 3.43 21.28
CA PHE A 173 -8.50 4.88 21.20
C PHE A 173 -9.81 5.42 21.78
N TYR A 174 -10.96 4.88 21.37
CA TYR A 174 -12.27 5.33 21.85
C TYR A 174 -12.41 5.20 23.37
N ILE A 175 -12.02 4.05 23.93
CA ILE A 175 -12.04 3.82 25.38
C ILE A 175 -11.11 4.80 26.10
N SER A 176 -9.88 4.98 25.60
CA SER A 176 -8.91 5.91 26.18
C SER A 176 -9.38 7.37 26.10
N LYS A 177 -10.06 7.75 25.02
CA LYS A 177 -10.51 9.13 24.78
C LYS A 177 -11.72 9.50 25.62
N THR A 178 -12.60 8.54 25.90
CA THR A 178 -13.85 8.76 26.65
C THR A 178 -13.73 8.42 28.13
N GLY A 179 -12.76 7.59 28.53
CA GLY A 179 -12.65 7.09 29.89
C GLY A 179 -13.76 6.10 30.27
N ILE A 180 -14.51 5.59 29.30
CA ILE A 180 -15.61 4.64 29.57
C ILE A 180 -15.07 3.32 30.10
N ALA A 181 -15.71 2.78 31.15
CA ALA A 181 -15.39 1.48 31.72
C ALA A 181 -15.97 0.33 30.88
N LYS A 182 -15.47 0.18 29.64
CA LYS A 182 -15.88 -0.86 28.69
C LYS A 182 -14.66 -1.66 28.23
N ALA A 183 -14.81 -2.98 28.11
CA ALA A 183 -13.77 -3.82 27.51
C ALA A 183 -13.66 -3.55 26.01
N ASN A 184 -12.44 -3.60 25.46
CA ASN A 184 -12.23 -3.49 24.02
C ASN A 184 -12.78 -4.75 23.33
N CYS A 185 -13.86 -4.59 22.57
CA CYS A 185 -14.54 -5.70 21.87
C CYS A 185 -13.65 -6.39 20.84
N ALA A 186 -12.61 -5.71 20.34
CA ALA A 186 -11.64 -6.22 19.39
C ALA A 186 -10.30 -6.62 20.05
N ALA A 187 -10.24 -6.71 21.39
CA ALA A 187 -9.03 -7.13 22.11
C ALA A 187 -8.55 -8.53 21.70
N LEU A 188 -9.51 -9.44 21.49
CA LEU A 188 -9.27 -10.82 21.09
C LEU A 188 -9.78 -11.03 19.67
N VAL A 189 -8.89 -11.46 18.79
CA VAL A 189 -9.26 -11.93 17.45
C VAL A 189 -9.29 -13.46 17.50
N PRO A 190 -10.43 -14.10 17.21
CA PRO A 190 -10.50 -15.56 17.25
C PRO A 190 -9.44 -16.17 16.32
N ALA A 191 -8.57 -17.01 16.85
CA ALA A 191 -7.42 -17.56 16.11
C ALA A 191 -7.87 -18.35 14.87
N ASP A 192 -8.95 -19.11 15.01
CA ASP A 192 -9.57 -19.90 13.93
C ASP A 192 -10.00 -19.02 12.76
N PHE A 193 -10.46 -17.80 13.04
CA PHE A 193 -10.87 -16.84 12.03
C PHE A 193 -9.74 -16.46 11.07
N ILE A 194 -8.55 -16.21 11.64
CA ILE A 194 -7.36 -15.85 10.87
C ILE A 194 -6.77 -17.09 10.17
N ASN A 195 -6.83 -18.25 10.82
CA ASN A 195 -6.30 -19.50 10.29
C ASN A 195 -7.10 -20.02 9.09
N GLU A 196 -8.42 -19.85 9.10
CA GLU A 196 -9.30 -20.21 7.98
C GLU A 196 -9.26 -19.23 6.79
N ALA A 197 -8.74 -18.02 6.98
CA ALA A 197 -8.58 -17.09 5.87
C ALA A 197 -7.55 -17.62 4.87
N PRO A 198 -7.82 -17.52 3.55
CA PRO A 198 -6.88 -18.01 2.55
C PRO A 198 -5.55 -17.29 2.72
N LEU A 199 -4.47 -18.06 2.61
CA LEU A 199 -3.14 -17.49 2.54
C LEU A 199 -3.12 -16.47 1.40
N ASN A 200 -2.61 -15.26 1.68
CA ASN A 200 -2.39 -14.27 0.64
C ASN A 200 -1.63 -14.95 -0.50
N ARG A 201 -2.15 -14.85 -1.74
CA ARG A 201 -1.44 -15.38 -2.91
C ARG A 201 0.00 -14.87 -2.84
N PRO A 202 1.00 -15.76 -2.86
CA PRO A 202 2.38 -15.32 -2.84
C PRO A 202 2.58 -14.38 -4.04
N SER A 203 3.30 -13.28 -3.82
CA SER A 203 3.80 -12.44 -4.90
C SER A 203 4.45 -13.36 -5.93
N LYS A 204 4.05 -13.22 -7.19
CA LYS A 204 4.52 -14.06 -8.28
C LYS A 204 6.06 -14.04 -8.30
N VAL A 205 6.66 -15.20 -8.43
CA VAL A 205 8.10 -15.36 -8.57
C VAL A 205 8.42 -15.32 -10.06
N HIS A 206 9.46 -14.57 -10.41
CA HIS A 206 9.98 -14.43 -11.74
C HIS A 206 11.28 -15.21 -11.87
N SER A 207 11.54 -15.79 -13.04
CA SER A 207 12.82 -16.43 -13.30
C SER A 207 13.95 -15.39 -13.47
N PRO A 208 15.23 -15.77 -13.32
CA PRO A 208 16.35 -14.85 -13.57
C PRO A 208 16.35 -14.24 -14.97
N SER A 209 15.94 -15.00 -16.00
CA SER A 209 15.86 -14.52 -17.39
C SER A 209 14.74 -13.50 -17.58
N GLU A 210 13.58 -13.72 -16.96
CA GLU A 210 12.47 -12.76 -16.97
C GLU A 210 12.87 -11.42 -16.33
N LEU A 211 13.56 -11.46 -15.19
CA LEU A 211 14.06 -10.26 -14.55
C LEU A 211 15.16 -9.59 -15.40
N ASN A 212 16.06 -10.35 -16.01
CA ASN A 212 17.08 -9.78 -16.91
C ASN A 212 16.43 -9.09 -18.12
N TRP A 213 15.40 -9.69 -18.71
CA TRP A 213 14.62 -9.06 -19.78
C TRP A 213 13.97 -7.76 -19.29
N ALA A 214 13.33 -7.76 -18.12
CA ALA A 214 12.71 -6.56 -17.55
C ALA A 214 13.72 -5.42 -17.32
N PHE A 215 14.87 -5.71 -16.70
CA PHE A 215 15.96 -4.73 -16.55
C PHE A 215 16.44 -4.20 -17.90
N THR A 216 16.57 -5.07 -18.91
CA THR A 216 16.97 -4.67 -20.27
C THR A 216 15.96 -3.72 -20.92
N GLN A 217 14.66 -3.97 -20.75
CA GLN A 217 13.64 -3.09 -21.29
C GLN A 217 13.63 -1.71 -20.61
N VAL A 218 13.84 -1.66 -19.29
CA VAL A 218 13.98 -0.38 -18.57
C VAL A 218 15.23 0.38 -19.03
N MET A 219 16.36 -0.31 -19.24
CA MET A 219 17.57 0.31 -19.78
C MET A 219 17.38 0.93 -21.18
N LYS A 220 16.57 0.29 -22.03
CA LYS A 220 16.36 0.72 -23.43
C LYS A 220 15.26 1.75 -23.60
N SER A 221 14.41 1.94 -22.59
CA SER A 221 13.17 2.69 -22.75
C SER A 221 13.16 3.89 -21.81
N PRO A 222 12.93 5.11 -22.33
CA PRO A 222 12.70 6.25 -21.46
C PRO A 222 11.41 6.01 -20.68
N THR A 223 11.47 6.23 -19.36
CA THR A 223 10.30 6.21 -18.48
C THR A 223 9.76 7.64 -18.33
N GLN A 224 8.43 7.80 -18.29
CA GLN A 224 7.81 9.13 -18.37
C GLN A 224 8.08 10.03 -17.16
N VAL A 225 8.11 9.47 -15.95
CA VAL A 225 8.17 10.26 -14.71
C VAL A 225 9.46 10.03 -13.93
N LEU A 226 9.74 8.78 -13.54
CA LEU A 226 11.06 8.42 -13.04
C LEU A 226 12.04 8.36 -14.21
N ARG A 227 13.31 8.64 -13.95
CA ARG A 227 14.39 8.37 -14.91
C ARG A 227 14.71 6.88 -14.91
N SER A 228 15.13 6.33 -16.05
CA SER A 228 15.41 4.89 -16.18
C SER A 228 16.44 4.42 -15.14
N GLU A 229 17.43 5.24 -14.82
CA GLU A 229 18.45 4.99 -13.80
C GLU A 229 17.87 4.88 -12.39
N GLN A 230 16.86 5.70 -12.05
CA GLN A 230 16.15 5.59 -10.77
C GLN A 230 15.36 4.29 -10.68
N VAL A 231 14.68 3.91 -11.77
CA VAL A 231 13.94 2.64 -11.85
C VAL A 231 14.89 1.45 -11.72
N LEU A 232 16.00 1.46 -12.44
CA LEU A 232 17.01 0.40 -12.39
C LEU A 232 17.62 0.26 -11.01
N LEU A 233 17.98 1.35 -10.35
CA LEU A 233 18.52 1.30 -8.99
C LEU A 233 17.48 0.75 -8.01
N TYR A 234 16.22 1.17 -8.11
CA TYR A 234 15.13 0.64 -7.29
C TYR A 234 14.96 -0.88 -7.47
N MET A 235 14.96 -1.36 -8.73
CA MET A 235 14.89 -2.79 -9.04
C MET A 235 16.14 -3.53 -8.56
N ALA A 236 17.34 -2.93 -8.67
CA ALA A 236 18.60 -3.51 -8.23
C ALA A 236 18.65 -3.66 -6.69
N ILE A 237 18.17 -2.66 -5.94
CA ILE A 237 18.00 -2.77 -4.49
C ILE A 237 17.10 -3.98 -4.19
N ALA A 238 15.97 -4.12 -4.89
CA ALA A 238 15.05 -5.24 -4.72
C ALA A 238 15.70 -6.59 -5.02
N ARG A 239 16.54 -6.66 -6.05
CA ARG A 239 17.08 -7.92 -6.58
C ARG A 239 18.34 -8.39 -5.86
N PHE A 240 19.28 -7.49 -5.60
CA PHE A 240 20.65 -7.85 -5.23
C PHE A 240 20.99 -7.52 -3.77
N THR A 241 20.08 -6.93 -3.01
CA THR A 241 20.33 -6.55 -1.61
C THR A 241 19.25 -7.10 -0.68
N VAL A 242 19.55 -7.16 0.60
CA VAL A 242 18.57 -7.41 1.67
C VAL A 242 17.95 -6.12 2.21
N ILE A 243 18.41 -4.96 1.75
CA ILE A 243 18.05 -3.65 2.28
C ILE A 243 16.58 -3.34 1.96
N HIS A 244 15.82 -2.86 2.94
CA HIS A 244 14.46 -2.43 2.69
C HIS A 244 14.48 -1.03 2.05
N VAL A 245 13.74 -0.80 0.97
CA VAL A 245 13.80 0.48 0.24
C VAL A 245 13.49 1.70 1.11
N GLY A 246 12.65 1.56 2.14
CA GLY A 246 12.38 2.65 3.09
C GLY A 246 13.54 3.05 4.02
N GLN A 247 14.60 2.24 4.09
CA GLN A 247 15.83 2.57 4.81
C GLN A 247 16.79 3.39 3.93
N VAL A 248 16.60 3.36 2.62
CA VAL A 248 17.47 4.02 1.65
C VAL A 248 16.89 5.37 1.28
N ARG A 249 17.46 6.42 1.87
CA ARG A 249 16.96 7.80 1.81
C ARG A 249 17.93 8.73 1.10
N TYR A 250 19.24 8.57 1.33
CA TYR A 250 20.27 9.50 0.87
C TYR A 250 21.42 8.76 0.20
N LEU A 251 22.09 9.41 -0.76
CA LEU A 251 23.22 8.81 -1.47
C LEU A 251 24.40 8.53 -0.54
N ASN A 252 24.69 9.43 0.41
CA ASN A 252 25.79 9.27 1.36
C ASN A 252 25.64 8.09 2.35
N GLN A 253 24.52 7.37 2.31
CA GLN A 253 24.39 6.09 2.99
C GLN A 253 25.20 4.98 2.30
N PHE A 254 25.64 5.22 1.06
CA PHE A 254 26.54 4.36 0.30
C PHE A 254 27.96 4.93 0.31
N PHE A 255 28.94 4.10 0.63
CA PHE A 255 30.35 4.50 0.69
C PHE A 255 31.26 3.32 0.37
N LYS A 256 32.50 3.58 -0.04
CA LYS A 256 33.50 2.53 -0.22
C LYS A 256 34.14 2.16 1.12
N GLY A 257 34.19 0.87 1.42
CA GLY A 257 34.95 0.32 2.54
C GLY A 257 36.46 0.33 2.28
N LEU A 258 37.24 -0.08 3.28
CA LEU A 258 38.71 -0.16 3.19
C LEU A 258 39.22 -1.10 2.09
N ASN A 259 38.41 -2.12 1.75
CA ASN A 259 38.69 -3.08 0.68
C ASN A 259 38.26 -2.58 -0.71
N GLY A 260 37.73 -1.35 -0.81
CA GLY A 260 37.20 -0.78 -2.07
C GLY A 260 35.78 -1.23 -2.43
N ASN A 261 35.18 -2.15 -1.68
CA ASN A 261 33.82 -2.62 -1.93
C ASN A 261 32.79 -1.60 -1.45
N TRP A 262 31.65 -1.54 -2.14
CA TRP A 262 30.55 -0.68 -1.73
C TRP A 262 29.87 -1.23 -0.48
N MET A 263 29.61 -0.33 0.45
CA MET A 263 28.96 -0.59 1.73
C MET A 263 27.72 0.30 1.84
N PHE A 264 26.72 -0.17 2.58
CA PHE A 264 25.53 0.58 2.93
C PHE A 264 25.39 0.71 4.46
N GLN A 265 25.07 1.91 4.93
CA GLN A 265 24.71 2.16 6.32
C GLN A 265 23.43 3.00 6.39
N SER A 266 22.41 2.50 7.11
CA SER A 266 21.08 3.13 7.15
C SER A 266 21.05 4.48 7.89
N GLY A 267 22.11 4.84 8.61
CA GLY A 267 22.16 6.02 9.47
C GLY A 267 21.31 5.90 10.75
N GLN A 268 20.70 4.73 11.00
CA GLN A 268 20.02 4.46 12.27
C GLN A 268 21.05 4.08 13.34
N LEU A 269 20.84 4.56 14.56
CA LEU A 269 21.73 4.30 15.69
C LEU A 269 21.84 2.77 15.92
N GLY A 270 23.07 2.24 15.89
CA GLY A 270 23.33 0.81 16.09
C GLY A 270 23.05 -0.11 14.88
N ALA A 271 22.71 0.44 13.71
CA ALA A 271 22.52 -0.37 12.50
C ALA A 271 23.87 -0.88 11.96
N ALA A 272 23.92 -2.18 11.65
CA ALA A 272 25.09 -2.79 11.02
C ALA A 272 25.31 -2.24 9.61
N THR A 273 26.58 -2.09 9.24
CA THR A 273 27.01 -1.81 7.88
C THR A 273 26.86 -3.07 7.03
N ILE A 274 26.31 -2.94 5.84
CA ILE A 274 26.04 -4.05 4.91
C ILE A 274 26.98 -3.93 3.72
N GLU A 275 27.80 -4.95 3.47
CA GLU A 275 28.59 -5.05 2.23
C GLU A 275 27.67 -5.39 1.05
N LEU A 276 27.87 -4.69 -0.07
CA LEU A 276 27.05 -4.80 -1.26
C LEU A 276 27.66 -5.76 -2.27
N SER A 277 26.82 -6.49 -3.00
CA SER A 277 27.32 -7.41 -4.02
C SER A 277 27.92 -6.66 -5.21
N PRO A 278 28.83 -7.28 -5.97
CA PRO A 278 29.36 -6.69 -7.21
C PRO A 278 28.24 -6.34 -8.21
N GLU A 279 27.24 -7.19 -8.35
CA GLU A 279 26.12 -6.95 -9.27
C GLU A 279 25.31 -5.72 -8.86
N PHE A 280 25.08 -5.50 -7.57
CA PHE A 280 24.44 -4.27 -7.10
C PHE A 280 25.33 -3.05 -7.34
N SER A 281 26.64 -3.20 -7.08
CA SER A 281 27.63 -2.14 -7.21
C SER A 281 27.66 -1.57 -8.63
N ASP A 282 27.56 -2.41 -9.67
CA ASP A 282 27.49 -1.96 -11.07
C ASP A 282 26.31 -1.01 -11.33
N TYR A 283 25.13 -1.32 -10.78
CA TYR A 283 23.96 -0.44 -10.90
C TYR A 283 24.12 0.84 -10.09
N LEU A 284 24.74 0.78 -8.91
CA LEU A 284 25.01 1.95 -8.08
C LEU A 284 26.01 2.90 -8.75
N GLU A 285 27.11 2.37 -9.30
CA GLU A 285 28.11 3.17 -9.99
C GLU A 285 27.54 3.79 -11.26
N ARG A 286 26.78 3.03 -12.06
CA ARG A 286 26.03 3.57 -13.20
C ARG A 286 25.13 4.73 -12.78
N TYR A 287 24.44 4.59 -11.65
CA TYR A 287 23.59 5.64 -11.11
C TYR A 287 24.39 6.89 -10.74
N PHE A 288 25.51 6.74 -10.04
CA PHE A 288 26.38 7.89 -9.71
C PHE A 288 26.95 8.57 -10.95
N ILE A 289 27.42 7.81 -11.93
CA ILE A 289 27.93 8.36 -13.20
C ILE A 289 26.84 9.18 -13.90
N TYR A 290 25.61 8.67 -13.95
CA TYR A 290 24.49 9.40 -14.56
C TYR A 290 24.21 10.75 -13.88
N TYR A 291 24.35 10.83 -12.57
CA TYR A 291 24.19 12.08 -11.81
C TYR A 291 25.48 12.92 -11.71
N GLY A 292 26.56 12.52 -12.40
CA GLY A 292 27.84 13.24 -12.37
C GLY A 292 28.56 13.17 -11.02
N ILE A 293 28.29 12.13 -10.22
CA ILE A 293 28.88 11.94 -8.89
C ILE A 293 30.17 11.12 -9.02
N SER A 294 31.26 11.63 -8.45
CA SER A 294 32.55 10.93 -8.46
C SER A 294 32.53 9.68 -7.57
N LEU A 295 32.93 8.54 -8.13
CA LEU A 295 32.98 7.25 -7.43
C LEU A 295 34.07 7.16 -6.35
N ASN A 296 35.05 8.07 -6.40
CA ASN A 296 36.18 8.11 -5.46
C ASN A 296 36.13 9.36 -4.56
N GLY A 297 35.11 10.21 -4.74
CA GLY A 297 34.91 11.40 -3.93
C GLY A 297 33.95 11.16 -2.76
N ASN A 298 33.73 12.20 -1.97
CA ASN A 298 32.70 12.17 -0.94
C ASN A 298 31.32 12.12 -1.60
N ILE A 299 30.53 11.10 -1.27
CA ILE A 299 29.17 10.97 -1.77
C ILE A 299 28.26 12.01 -1.10
N PRO A 300 27.52 12.82 -1.86
CA PRO A 300 26.74 13.93 -1.30
C PRO A 300 25.54 13.44 -0.48
N ALA A 301 25.17 14.23 0.54
CA ALA A 301 24.01 13.97 1.40
C ALA A 301 22.69 14.43 0.73
N VAL A 302 22.43 13.98 -0.50
CA VAL A 302 21.22 14.31 -1.27
C VAL A 302 20.28 13.09 -1.37
N PRO A 303 18.97 13.29 -1.63
CA PRO A 303 18.02 12.19 -1.73
C PRO A 303 18.43 11.14 -2.76
N LEU A 304 18.21 9.85 -2.44
CA LEU A 304 18.50 8.75 -3.37
C LEU A 304 17.61 8.78 -4.61
N PHE A 305 16.36 9.19 -4.44
CA PHE A 305 15.39 9.27 -5.54
C PHE A 305 14.88 10.70 -5.65
N PRO A 306 15.67 11.62 -6.25
CA PRO A 306 15.27 13.02 -6.36
C PRO A 306 14.10 13.20 -7.34
N THR A 307 13.25 14.19 -7.08
CA THR A 307 12.24 14.69 -8.01
C THR A 307 12.90 15.25 -9.28
N ASN A 308 12.12 15.45 -10.35
CA ASN A 308 12.67 15.91 -11.63
C ASN A 308 13.30 17.30 -11.57
N ASP A 309 12.86 18.15 -10.64
CA ASP A 309 13.45 19.46 -10.31
C ASP A 309 14.66 19.36 -9.37
N GLY A 310 14.98 18.17 -8.85
CA GLY A 310 16.13 17.91 -7.98
C GLY A 310 16.00 18.44 -6.55
N MET A 311 14.93 19.17 -6.23
CA MET A 311 14.79 19.90 -4.96
C MET A 311 14.45 18.99 -3.79
N PHE A 312 13.67 17.93 -4.03
CA PHE A 312 13.17 17.04 -2.99
C PHE A 312 13.38 15.57 -3.38
N GLY A 313 13.27 14.68 -2.40
CA GLY A 313 13.17 13.24 -2.66
C GLY A 313 11.72 12.84 -2.91
N TYR A 314 11.49 11.93 -3.85
CA TYR A 314 10.20 11.25 -3.96
C TYR A 314 9.86 10.51 -2.66
N SER A 315 8.61 10.61 -2.22
CA SER A 315 8.10 9.73 -1.16
C SER A 315 8.08 8.28 -1.63
N LEU A 316 8.12 7.31 -0.71
CA LEU A 316 8.03 5.89 -1.08
C LEU A 316 6.72 5.57 -1.80
N ASP A 317 5.63 6.25 -1.45
CA ASP A 317 4.35 6.09 -2.12
C ASP A 317 4.36 6.65 -3.54
N ALA A 318 5.06 7.78 -3.79
CA ALA A 318 5.27 8.29 -5.14
C ALA A 318 6.12 7.32 -5.98
N ILE A 319 7.22 6.80 -5.43
CA ILE A 319 8.07 5.81 -6.13
C ILE A 319 7.24 4.56 -6.47
N ARG A 320 6.44 4.05 -5.53
CA ARG A 320 5.56 2.89 -5.78
C ARG A 320 4.54 3.16 -6.88
N ARG A 321 3.95 4.35 -6.92
CA ARG A 321 3.03 4.75 -8.01
C ARG A 321 3.75 4.72 -9.36
N HIS A 322 4.91 5.34 -9.47
CA HIS A 322 5.68 5.34 -10.72
C HIS A 322 6.14 3.93 -11.13
N MET A 323 6.42 3.05 -10.18
CA MET A 323 6.72 1.65 -10.49
C MET A 323 5.53 0.89 -11.08
N ASN A 324 4.29 1.29 -10.81
CA ASN A 324 3.11 0.72 -11.48
C ASN A 324 3.06 1.16 -12.96
N ASP A 325 3.47 2.39 -13.26
CA ASP A 325 3.54 2.88 -14.65
C ASP A 325 4.62 2.10 -15.42
N VAL A 326 5.78 1.86 -14.78
CA VAL A 326 6.84 0.99 -15.32
C VAL A 326 6.33 -0.43 -15.55
N ALA A 327 5.58 -1.00 -14.60
CA ALA A 327 4.97 -2.32 -14.75
C ALA A 327 4.02 -2.40 -15.95
N GLY A 328 3.21 -1.35 -16.17
CA GLY A 328 2.36 -1.21 -17.35
C GLY A 328 3.16 -1.17 -18.66
N MET A 329 4.21 -0.37 -18.71
CA MET A 329 5.13 -0.29 -19.86
C MET A 329 5.80 -1.64 -20.16
N LEU A 330 6.27 -2.35 -19.13
CA LEU A 330 6.88 -3.67 -19.30
C LEU A 330 5.87 -4.69 -19.83
N ALA A 331 4.63 -4.66 -19.34
CA ALA A 331 3.58 -5.54 -19.83
C ALA A 331 3.25 -5.26 -21.31
N GLU A 332 3.14 -3.99 -21.70
CA GLU A 332 2.89 -3.60 -23.08
C GLU A 332 4.03 -4.02 -24.02
N LYS A 333 5.28 -3.89 -23.58
CA LYS A 333 6.42 -4.37 -24.37
C LYS A 333 6.42 -5.89 -24.49
N ALA A 334 6.10 -6.59 -23.40
CA ALA A 334 6.05 -8.05 -23.41
C ALA A 334 4.98 -8.55 -24.37
N SER A 335 3.79 -7.95 -24.41
CA SER A 335 2.71 -8.37 -25.31
C SER A 335 3.04 -8.21 -26.79
N LYS A 336 3.97 -7.29 -27.11
CA LYS A 336 4.47 -6.99 -28.46
C LYS A 336 5.82 -7.65 -28.76
N ASP A 337 6.39 -8.44 -27.86
CA ASP A 337 7.70 -9.08 -28.06
C ASP A 337 7.58 -10.23 -29.07
N ASP A 338 8.63 -10.45 -29.87
CA ASP A 338 8.66 -11.49 -30.88
C ASP A 338 8.74 -12.88 -30.24
N ASP A 339 9.37 -13.01 -29.06
CA ASP A 339 9.46 -14.25 -28.31
C ASP A 339 8.10 -14.64 -27.68
N PRO A 340 7.50 -15.77 -28.08
CA PRO A 340 6.25 -16.26 -27.49
C PRO A 340 6.33 -16.45 -25.96
N GLN A 341 7.48 -16.83 -25.42
CA GLN A 341 7.66 -17.01 -23.98
C GLN A 341 7.58 -15.68 -23.24
N ILE A 342 8.11 -14.60 -23.84
CA ILE A 342 8.02 -13.26 -23.27
C ILE A 342 6.58 -12.73 -23.35
N ARG A 343 5.85 -12.99 -24.44
CA ARG A 343 4.42 -12.58 -24.55
C ARG A 343 3.57 -13.15 -23.42
N LEU A 344 3.83 -14.39 -23.00
CA LEU A 344 3.13 -15.02 -21.87
C LEU A 344 3.39 -14.33 -20.52
N LEU A 345 4.40 -13.45 -20.44
CA LEU A 345 4.73 -12.70 -19.23
C LEU A 345 3.91 -11.43 -19.05
N GLU A 346 3.13 -10.97 -20.05
CA GLU A 346 2.37 -9.70 -19.99
C GLU A 346 1.63 -9.52 -18.65
N MET A 347 0.76 -10.47 -18.31
CA MET A 347 -0.04 -10.42 -17.07
C MET A 347 0.82 -10.55 -15.81
N SER A 348 1.98 -11.19 -15.92
CA SER A 348 2.97 -11.30 -14.85
C SER A 348 3.62 -9.94 -14.57
N LEU A 349 4.10 -9.29 -15.63
CA LEU A 349 4.85 -8.05 -15.59
C LEU A 349 3.97 -6.87 -15.21
N LYS A 350 2.68 -6.89 -15.57
CA LYS A 350 1.69 -5.91 -15.11
C LYS A 350 1.57 -5.85 -13.58
N ARG A 351 2.04 -6.89 -12.88
CA ARG A 351 2.02 -7.02 -11.41
C ARG A 351 3.43 -7.06 -10.81
N ILE A 352 4.47 -6.73 -11.58
CA ILE A 352 5.84 -6.69 -11.06
C ILE A 352 5.94 -5.60 -9.99
N SER A 353 6.61 -5.91 -8.88
CA SER A 353 6.76 -5.01 -7.74
C SER A 353 8.08 -5.28 -7.05
N PHE A 354 8.50 -4.36 -6.17
CA PHE A 354 9.69 -4.58 -5.32
C PHE A 354 9.63 -5.93 -4.59
N ALA A 355 8.48 -6.28 -4.04
CA ALA A 355 8.29 -7.52 -3.30
C ALA A 355 8.35 -8.76 -4.20
N SER A 356 7.85 -8.70 -5.45
CA SER A 356 7.97 -9.83 -6.37
C SER A 356 9.41 -10.02 -6.82
N ILE A 357 10.15 -8.95 -7.12
CA ILE A 357 11.58 -9.00 -7.48
C ILE A 357 12.42 -9.55 -6.32
N ARG A 358 12.21 -9.04 -5.10
CA ARG A 358 12.91 -9.50 -3.89
C ARG A 358 12.69 -10.98 -3.64
N ARG A 359 11.43 -11.43 -3.64
CA ARG A 359 11.09 -12.84 -3.42
C ARG A 359 11.66 -13.74 -4.51
N SER A 360 11.73 -13.27 -5.75
CA SER A 360 12.31 -14.02 -6.86
C SER A 360 13.80 -14.30 -6.63
N SER A 361 14.50 -13.34 -6.05
CA SER A 361 15.94 -13.42 -5.77
C SER A 361 16.22 -14.32 -4.56
N GLU A 362 15.39 -14.23 -3.51
CA GLU A 362 15.44 -15.16 -2.36
C GLU A 362 15.20 -16.60 -2.83
N TYR A 363 14.23 -16.83 -3.72
CA TYR A 363 13.92 -18.15 -4.26
C TYR A 363 15.08 -18.73 -5.08
N ASP A 364 15.70 -17.94 -5.95
CA ASP A 364 16.88 -18.36 -6.72
C ASP A 364 18.06 -18.70 -5.78
N SER A 365 18.30 -17.90 -4.74
CA SER A 365 19.35 -18.18 -3.75
C SER A 365 19.14 -19.49 -2.99
N ILE A 366 17.89 -19.81 -2.61
CA ILE A 366 17.53 -21.05 -1.92
C ILE A 366 17.62 -22.25 -2.88
N PHE A 367 17.18 -22.08 -4.13
CA PHE A 367 17.24 -23.12 -5.16
C PHE A 367 18.70 -23.49 -5.49
N ARG A 368 19.58 -22.50 -5.69
CA ARG A 368 21.01 -22.72 -5.91
C ARG A 368 21.68 -23.46 -4.74
N ARG A 369 21.38 -23.08 -3.49
CA ARG A 369 21.90 -23.75 -2.27
C ARG A 369 21.43 -25.20 -2.12
N ARG A 370 20.24 -25.54 -2.63
CA ARG A 370 19.73 -26.93 -2.60
C ARG A 370 20.38 -27.79 -3.67
N ASN A 371 20.68 -27.23 -4.84
CA ASN A 371 21.32 -27.96 -5.92
C ASN A 371 22.83 -28.12 -5.70
N SER A 372 23.50 -27.15 -5.07
CA SER A 372 24.92 -27.24 -4.70
C SER A 372 25.22 -28.22 -3.55
N ARG A 373 24.18 -28.72 -2.86
CA ARG A 373 24.29 -29.78 -1.84
C ARG A 373 23.99 -31.18 -2.39
N ARG A 374 23.63 -31.27 -3.67
CA ARG A 374 23.34 -32.52 -4.39
C ARG A 374 24.39 -32.86 -5.46
N SER A 375 25.27 -31.92 -5.77
CA SER A 375 26.56 -32.10 -6.46
C SER A 375 27.65 -32.31 -5.42
#